data_AF-A0A095A0L3-F1
#
_entry.id   AF-A0A095A0L3-F1
#
_cell.length_a   1.000
_cell.length_b   1.000
_cell.length_c   1.000
_cell.angle_alpha   90.00
_cell.angle_beta   90.00
_cell.angle_gamma   90.00
#
_symmetry.space_group_name_H-M   'P 1'
#
loop_
_entity.id
_entity.type
_entity.pdbx_description
1 polymer ?
#
loop_
_entity_poly.entity_id
_entity_poly.type
_entity_poly.pdbx_seq_one_letter_code
_entity_poly.pdbx_strand_id
1 'polypeptide(L)'
;ENQTDHICINKKFRRTMEDARTRRGADIDTDHHLVVAKMRLKLKNQWTTGETALRRFNTAFLRHTDKPNKFKTTLNNRFQVLQDLMKKEETTMEDNWKGIKESLISTCQVVGLKNHHHKEWISIETLIWIQERKKKKK
;
A
#
# COMPACT_ATOMS: atom_id res chain seq x y z
N GLU A 1 33.11 8.11 -39.25
CA GLU A 1 32.37 8.72 -38.12
C GLU A 1 32.52 7.79 -36.94
N ASN A 2 33.19 8.23 -35.86
CA ASN A 2 33.45 7.37 -34.70
C ASN A 2 32.20 7.36 -33.80
N GLN A 3 31.69 6.18 -33.46
CA GLN A 3 30.58 6.03 -32.49
C GLN A 3 31.16 6.09 -31.08
N THR A 4 31.20 7.28 -30.49
CA THR A 4 31.71 7.51 -29.13
C THR A 4 30.60 7.51 -28.07
N ASP A 5 29.35 7.69 -28.50
CA ASP A 5 28.19 7.80 -27.60
C ASP A 5 27.38 6.50 -27.54
N HIS A 6 27.11 6.01 -26.33
CA HIS A 6 26.41 4.75 -26.10
C HIS A 6 25.37 4.84 -24.99
N ILE A 7 24.24 4.16 -25.19
CA ILE A 7 23.23 3.92 -24.15
C ILE A 7 23.30 2.46 -23.72
N CYS A 8 23.82 2.22 -22.52
CA CYS A 8 23.96 0.87 -21.97
C CYS A 8 22.70 0.46 -21.18
N ILE A 9 22.16 -0.72 -21.50
CA ILE A 9 21.04 -1.30 -20.75
C ILE A 9 21.36 -2.74 -20.32
N ASN A 10 20.82 -3.15 -19.17
CA ASN A 10 20.97 -4.53 -18.71
C ASN A 10 20.37 -5.50 -19.75
N LYS A 11 21.10 -6.58 -20.07
CA LYS A 11 20.70 -7.62 -21.04
C LYS A 11 19.28 -8.16 -20.81
N LYS A 12 18.84 -8.25 -19.55
CA LYS A 12 17.48 -8.68 -19.18
C LYS A 12 16.39 -7.77 -19.74
N PHE A 13 16.66 -6.47 -19.87
CA PHE A 13 15.71 -5.47 -20.34
C PHE A 13 15.88 -5.13 -21.83
N ARG A 14 16.72 -5.87 -22.58
CA ARG A 14 16.97 -5.58 -24.00
C ARG A 14 15.70 -5.48 -24.86
N ARG A 15 14.68 -6.29 -24.54
CA ARG A 15 13.39 -6.32 -25.25
C ARG A 15 12.44 -5.18 -24.88
N THR A 16 12.83 -4.32 -23.92
CA THR A 16 12.04 -3.16 -23.51
C THR A 16 12.37 -1.92 -24.33
N MET A 17 13.49 -1.92 -25.05
CA MET A 17 13.84 -0.86 -26.00
C MET A 17 12.93 -0.96 -27.22
N GLU A 18 12.21 0.11 -27.52
CA GLU A 18 11.31 0.20 -28.68
C GLU A 18 12.00 0.83 -29.87
N ASP A 19 12.86 1.83 -29.61
CA ASP A 19 13.51 2.63 -30.64
C ASP A 19 14.78 3.27 -30.06
N ALA A 20 15.83 3.38 -30.86
CA ALA A 20 17.07 4.07 -30.50
C ALA A 20 17.55 4.83 -31.74
N ARG A 21 17.72 6.15 -31.62
CA ARG A 21 18.05 7.02 -32.75
C ARG A 21 19.10 8.03 -32.37
N THR A 22 19.91 8.39 -33.36
CA THR A 22 20.82 9.52 -33.30
C THR A 22 20.13 10.73 -33.95
N ARG A 23 20.04 11.84 -33.23
CA ARG A 23 19.48 13.10 -33.75
C ARG A 23 20.63 13.98 -34.23
N ARG A 24 20.71 14.17 -35.55
CA ARG A 24 21.64 15.12 -36.20
C ARG A 24 20.89 16.45 -36.37
N GLY A 25 21.42 17.54 -35.80
CA GLY A 25 20.83 18.88 -35.93
C GLY A 25 20.37 19.56 -34.64
N ALA A 26 20.83 19.13 -33.45
CA ALA A 26 20.81 20.03 -32.30
C ALA A 26 22.00 20.98 -32.47
N ASP A 27 21.74 22.21 -32.86
CA ASP A 27 22.74 23.24 -33.14
C ASP A 27 23.31 23.76 -31.81
N ILE A 28 24.18 22.95 -31.22
CA ILE A 28 24.97 23.25 -30.03
C ILE A 28 26.36 22.80 -30.44
N ASP A 29 27.27 23.75 -30.63
CA ASP A 29 28.64 23.65 -31.16
C ASP A 29 29.51 22.54 -30.51
N THR A 30 29.10 21.30 -30.69
CA THR A 30 29.65 20.08 -30.09
C THR A 30 29.81 19.06 -31.22
N ASP A 31 30.91 18.32 -31.18
CA ASP A 31 31.24 17.26 -32.12
C ASP A 31 30.47 15.95 -31.83
N HIS A 32 29.56 15.98 -30.85
CA HIS A 32 28.75 14.84 -30.43
C HIS A 32 27.32 14.90 -30.96
N HIS A 33 26.82 13.75 -31.41
CA HIS A 33 25.43 13.61 -31.83
C HIS A 33 24.56 13.10 -30.68
N LEU A 34 23.42 13.75 -30.44
CA LEU A 34 22.48 13.32 -29.40
C LEU A 34 21.91 11.92 -29.71
N VAL A 35 22.14 10.96 -28.82
CA VAL A 35 21.52 9.62 -28.88
C VAL A 35 20.31 9.57 -27.96
N VAL A 36 19.16 9.16 -28.49
CA VAL A 36 17.88 9.07 -27.77
C VAL A 36 17.34 7.64 -27.87
N ALA A 37 16.97 7.06 -26.73
CA ALA A 37 16.30 5.76 -26.69
C ALA A 37 14.88 5.89 -26.13
N LYS A 38 13.91 5.28 -26.83
CA LYS A 38 12.55 5.07 -26.34
C LYS A 38 12.42 3.64 -25.80
N MET A 39 11.90 3.51 -24.59
CA MET A 39 11.76 2.22 -23.92
C MET A 39 10.39 2.09 -23.26
N ARG A 40 9.81 0.88 -23.30
CA ARG A 40 8.57 0.51 -22.62
C ARG A 40 8.82 -0.53 -21.55
N LEU A 41 8.73 -0.09 -20.30
CA LEU A 41 8.93 -0.94 -19.12
C LEU A 41 7.57 -1.40 -18.57
N LYS A 42 7.37 -2.72 -18.50
CA LYS A 42 6.23 -3.30 -17.76
C LYS A 42 6.57 -3.39 -16.28
N LEU A 43 6.14 -2.40 -15.51
CA LEU A 43 6.29 -2.43 -14.06
C LEU A 43 5.27 -3.38 -13.44
N LYS A 44 5.73 -4.47 -12.79
CA LYS A 44 4.88 -5.37 -11.97
C LYS A 44 3.83 -4.56 -11.18
N ASN A 45 2.55 -4.91 -11.36
CA ASN A 45 1.46 -4.36 -10.57
C ASN A 45 1.57 -4.89 -9.14
N GLN A 46 1.62 -3.96 -8.19
CA GLN A 46 1.44 -4.28 -6.80
C GLN A 46 -0.06 -4.26 -6.55
N TRP A 47 -0.58 -5.35 -6.00
CA TRP A 47 -1.98 -5.42 -5.58
C TRP A 47 -2.25 -4.28 -4.59
N THR A 48 -2.91 -3.21 -5.04
CA THR A 48 -3.41 -2.11 -4.20
C THR A 48 -4.59 -2.54 -3.35
N THR A 49 -5.16 -3.72 -3.63
CA THR A 49 -6.25 -4.36 -2.88
C THR A 49 -5.91 -4.62 -1.39
N GLY A 50 -4.66 -4.39 -0.97
CA GLY A 50 -4.24 -4.46 0.43
C GLY A 50 -4.12 -3.12 1.16
N GLU A 51 -4.52 -1.98 0.60
CA GLU A 51 -4.53 -0.72 1.38
C GLU A 51 -5.64 -0.72 2.44
N THR A 52 -6.72 -1.45 2.16
CA THR A 52 -7.67 -1.94 3.16
C THR A 52 -7.31 -3.36 3.61
N ALA A 53 -6.02 -3.70 3.74
CA ALA A 53 -5.66 -4.86 4.53
C ALA A 53 -6.14 -4.56 5.94
N LEU A 54 -7.30 -5.13 6.31
CA LEU A 54 -7.81 -5.18 7.67
C LEU A 54 -6.60 -5.48 8.56
N ARG A 55 -6.11 -4.46 9.28
CA ARG A 55 -4.98 -4.62 10.19
C ARG A 55 -5.41 -5.72 11.14
N ARG A 56 -4.73 -6.87 11.05
CA ARG A 56 -5.13 -8.04 11.82
C ARG A 56 -5.00 -7.68 13.29
N PHE A 57 -6.04 -7.95 14.07
CA PHE A 57 -5.95 -7.84 15.51
C PHE A 57 -5.05 -8.95 16.07
N ASN A 58 -4.37 -8.68 17.18
CA ASN A 58 -3.49 -9.65 17.78
C ASN A 58 -4.28 -10.62 18.67
N THR A 59 -4.76 -11.72 18.08
CA THR A 59 -5.54 -12.75 18.77
C THR A 59 -4.75 -13.49 19.86
N ALA A 60 -3.41 -13.44 19.85
CA ALA A 60 -2.60 -14.06 20.91
C ALA A 60 -2.90 -13.43 22.28
N PHE A 61 -3.32 -12.16 22.31
CA PHE A 61 -3.69 -11.49 23.54
C PHE A 61 -4.94 -12.06 24.21
N LEU A 62 -5.78 -12.79 23.49
CA LEU A 62 -6.92 -13.50 24.07
C LEU A 62 -6.51 -14.76 24.85
N ARG A 63 -5.22 -15.12 24.87
CA ARG A 63 -4.70 -16.23 25.67
C ARG A 63 -4.35 -15.82 27.11
N HIS A 64 -4.20 -14.53 27.38
CA HIS A 64 -3.97 -14.04 28.75
C HIS A 64 -5.30 -13.97 29.51
N THR A 65 -5.30 -14.16 30.83
CA THR A 65 -6.53 -14.27 31.64
C THR A 65 -7.30 -12.96 31.79
N ASP A 66 -6.63 -11.81 31.70
CA ASP A 66 -7.20 -10.47 31.92
C ASP A 66 -7.91 -9.90 30.67
N LYS A 67 -7.32 -10.11 29.49
CA LYS A 67 -7.76 -9.48 28.24
C LYS A 67 -9.11 -9.98 27.70
N PRO A 68 -9.45 -11.28 27.73
CA PRO A 68 -10.76 -11.79 27.33
C PRO A 68 -11.89 -11.21 28.18
N ASN A 69 -11.67 -11.10 29.49
CA ASN A 69 -12.66 -10.50 30.40
C ASN A 69 -12.86 -9.02 30.09
N LYS A 70 -11.76 -8.27 29.91
CA LYS A 70 -11.84 -6.86 29.51
C LYS A 70 -12.53 -6.69 28.15
N PHE A 71 -12.25 -7.55 27.19
CA PHE A 71 -12.90 -7.55 25.88
C PHE A 71 -14.40 -7.82 26.01
N LYS A 72 -14.80 -8.86 26.76
CA LYS A 72 -16.19 -9.24 27.01
C LYS A 72 -16.98 -8.11 27.68
N THR A 73 -16.43 -7.52 28.75
CA THR A 73 -17.08 -6.40 29.46
C THR A 73 -17.22 -5.17 28.55
N THR A 74 -16.16 -4.82 27.81
CA THR A 74 -16.21 -3.68 26.88
C THR A 74 -17.24 -3.88 25.77
N LEU A 75 -17.32 -5.11 25.23
CA LEU A 75 -18.28 -5.48 24.19
C LEU A 75 -19.71 -5.34 24.71
N ASN A 76 -20.00 -5.94 25.86
CA ASN A 76 -21.33 -5.93 26.47
C ASN A 76 -21.80 -4.50 26.76
N ASN A 77 -20.92 -3.67 27.35
CA ASN A 77 -21.25 -2.27 27.64
C ASN A 77 -21.60 -1.49 26.37
N ARG A 78 -20.86 -1.69 25.27
CA ARG A 78 -21.12 -1.01 23.99
C ARG A 78 -22.40 -1.50 23.32
N PHE A 79 -22.64 -2.81 23.34
CA PHE A 79 -23.86 -3.38 22.78
C PHE A 79 -25.10 -2.96 23.56
N GLN A 80 -25.00 -2.77 24.88
CA GLN A 80 -26.10 -2.21 25.67
C GLN A 80 -26.44 -0.79 25.22
N VAL A 81 -25.44 0.08 25.09
CA VAL A 81 -25.61 1.46 24.58
C VAL A 81 -26.18 1.46 23.16
N LEU A 82 -25.69 0.57 22.29
CA LEU A 82 -26.17 0.46 20.91
C LEU A 82 -27.64 0.00 20.88
N GLN A 83 -28.01 -0.99 21.69
CA GLN A 83 -29.39 -1.46 21.77
C GLN A 83 -30.34 -0.37 22.29
N ASP A 84 -29.91 0.40 23.28
CA ASP A 84 -30.70 1.50 23.81
C ASP A 84 -30.87 2.63 22.79
N LEU A 85 -29.85 2.89 21.96
CA LEU A 85 -29.92 3.84 20.84
C LEU A 85 -30.90 3.35 19.77
N MET A 86 -30.80 2.09 19.35
CA MET A 86 -31.69 1.46 18.36
C MET A 86 -33.16 1.41 18.79
N LYS A 87 -33.44 1.41 20.09
CA LYS A 87 -34.81 1.48 20.63
C LYS A 87 -35.37 2.91 20.68
N LYS A 88 -34.50 3.92 20.77
CA LYS A 88 -34.88 5.33 20.95
C LYS A 88 -34.99 6.09 19.63
N GLU A 89 -34.22 5.69 18.63
CA GLU A 89 -34.09 6.39 17.37
C GLU A 89 -34.61 5.51 16.23
N GLU A 90 -35.39 6.07 15.30
CA GLU A 90 -35.82 5.39 14.07
C GLU A 90 -34.63 5.27 13.10
N THR A 91 -33.67 4.42 13.46
CA THR A 91 -32.48 4.13 12.67
C THR A 91 -32.80 3.15 11.55
N THR A 92 -32.25 3.40 10.36
CA THR A 92 -32.37 2.48 9.24
C THR A 92 -31.62 1.17 9.49
N MET A 93 -31.95 0.10 8.75
CA MET A 93 -31.24 -1.18 8.87
C MET A 93 -29.74 -1.05 8.53
N GLU A 94 -29.41 -0.16 7.59
CA GLU A 94 -28.05 0.18 7.21
C GLU A 94 -27.29 0.86 8.36
N ASP A 95 -27.93 1.79 9.07
CA ASP A 95 -27.33 2.46 10.23
C ASP A 95 -27.10 1.49 11.39
N ASN A 96 -28.05 0.57 11.62
CA ASN A 96 -27.91 -0.50 12.61
C ASN A 96 -26.72 -1.39 12.30
N TRP A 97 -26.59 -1.82 11.04
CA TRP A 97 -25.47 -2.64 10.60
C TRP A 97 -24.13 -1.91 10.76
N LYS A 98 -24.10 -0.61 10.46
CA LYS A 98 -22.92 0.24 10.66
C LYS A 98 -22.54 0.34 12.14
N GLY A 99 -23.51 0.59 13.03
CA GLY A 99 -23.28 0.67 14.48
C GLY A 99 -22.74 -0.62 15.09
N ILE A 100 -23.24 -1.78 14.64
CA ILE A 100 -22.74 -3.10 15.03
C ILE A 100 -21.27 -3.25 14.61
N LYS A 101 -20.98 -2.95 13.34
CA LYS A 101 -19.63 -3.06 12.78
C LYS A 101 -18.64 -2.17 13.52
N GLU A 102 -19.01 -0.92 13.80
CA GLU A 102 -18.17 0.04 14.54
C GLU A 102 -17.95 -0.39 15.99
N SER A 103 -18.99 -0.89 16.67
CA SER A 103 -18.89 -1.41 18.04
C SER A 103 -17.92 -2.58 18.13
N LEU A 104 -17.97 -3.50 17.16
CA LEU A 104 -17.05 -4.64 17.08
C LEU A 104 -15.61 -4.18 16.81
N ILE A 105 -15.39 -3.33 15.81
CA ILE A 105 -14.06 -2.83 15.45
C ILE A 105 -13.42 -2.06 16.62
N SER A 106 -14.20 -1.20 17.28
CA SER A 106 -13.77 -0.42 18.43
C SER A 106 -13.41 -1.31 19.62
N THR A 107 -14.10 -2.45 19.81
CA THR A 107 -13.80 -3.39 20.91
C THR A 107 -12.56 -4.20 20.63
N CYS A 108 -12.30 -4.55 19.36
CA CYS A 108 -11.08 -5.20 18.95
C CYS A 108 -9.81 -4.36 19.20
N GLN A 109 -9.92 -3.05 19.49
CA GLN A 109 -8.77 -2.26 19.97
C GLN A 109 -8.20 -2.77 21.30
N VAL A 110 -9.01 -3.42 22.15
CA VAL A 110 -8.56 -4.00 23.44
C VAL A 110 -7.48 -5.07 23.26
N VAL A 111 -7.59 -5.86 22.18
CA VAL A 111 -6.58 -6.85 21.81
C VAL A 111 -5.45 -6.24 20.99
N GLY A 112 -5.55 -4.97 20.57
CA GLY A 112 -4.50 -4.30 19.81
C GLY A 112 -4.26 -4.88 18.42
N LEU A 113 -3.41 -4.20 17.67
CA LEU A 113 -3.05 -4.62 16.31
C LEU A 113 -1.88 -5.60 16.34
N LYS A 114 -1.88 -6.53 15.39
CA LYS A 114 -0.72 -7.38 15.14
C LYS A 114 0.39 -6.50 14.58
N ASN A 115 1.54 -6.52 15.25
CA ASN A 115 2.73 -5.87 14.74
C ASN A 115 3.13 -6.54 13.43
N HIS A 116 3.35 -5.72 12.40
CA HIS A 116 4.05 -6.16 11.22
C HIS A 116 5.53 -6.17 11.56
N HIS A 117 6.09 -7.37 11.74
CA HIS A 117 7.53 -7.52 11.67
C HIS A 117 7.93 -7.18 10.23
N HIS A 118 8.40 -5.95 10.03
CA HIS A 118 9.13 -5.63 8.82
C HIS A 118 10.36 -6.52 8.82
N LYS A 119 10.58 -7.25 7.72
CA LYS A 119 11.82 -7.98 7.54
C LYS A 119 12.94 -6.93 7.52
N GLU A 120 14.06 -7.19 8.21
CA GLU A 120 15.16 -6.22 8.36
C GLU A 120 15.68 -5.66 7.02
N TRP A 121 15.55 -6.43 5.94
CA TRP A 121 15.94 -6.00 4.59
C TRP A 121 14.98 -5.01 3.92
N ILE A 122 13.80 -4.72 4.50
CA ILE A 122 12.87 -3.70 4.01
C ILE A 122 13.14 -2.41 4.77
N SER A 123 14.05 -1.61 4.24
CA SER A 123 14.38 -0.29 4.77
C SER A 123 13.28 0.74 4.50
N ILE A 124 13.28 1.84 5.26
CA ILE A 124 12.44 3.02 4.99
C ILE A 124 12.69 3.54 3.57
N GLU A 125 13.95 3.53 3.13
CA GLU A 125 14.34 3.90 1.77
C GLU A 125 13.65 3.03 0.71
N THR A 126 13.56 1.71 0.94
CA THR A 126 12.84 0.78 0.06
C THR A 126 11.35 1.16 -0.07
N LEU A 127 10.72 1.59 1.03
CA LEU A 127 9.33 2.05 1.02
C LEU A 127 9.16 3.35 0.22
N ILE A 128 10.11 4.29 0.33
CA ILE A 128 10.14 5.53 -0.45
C ILE A 128 10.23 5.20 -1.95
N TRP A 129 11.15 4.31 -2.35
CA TRP A 129 11.29 3.87 -3.75
C TRP A 129 10.03 3.18 -4.28
N ILE A 130 9.33 2.40 -3.46
CA ILE A 130 8.03 1.81 -3.82
C ILE A 130 6.98 2.91 -4.06
N GLN A 131 6.94 3.94 -3.22
CA GLN A 131 6.00 5.06 -3.34
C GLN A 131 6.27 5.89 -4.60
N GLU A 132 7.52 6.22 -4.89
CA GLU A 132 7.93 6.93 -6.11
C GLU A 132 7.59 6.12 -7.37
N ARG A 133 7.79 4.81 -7.34
CA ARG A 133 7.35 3.92 -8.41
C ARG A 133 5.83 3.91 -8.59
N LYS A 134 5.03 4.04 -7.52
CA LYS A 134 3.57 4.16 -7.62
C LYS A 134 3.16 5.47 -8.32
N LYS A 135 3.82 6.59 -8.01
CA LYS A 135 3.54 7.90 -8.66
C LYS A 135 3.78 7.85 -10.17
N LYS A 136 4.90 7.24 -10.59
CA LYS A 136 5.26 7.10 -12.02
C LYS A 136 4.39 6.11 -12.81
N LYS A 137 3.41 5.47 -12.17
CA LYS A 137 2.41 4.61 -12.82
C LYS A 137 1.09 5.32 -13.13
N LYS A 138 0.82 6.45 -12.48
CA LYS A 138 -0.28 7.36 -12.83
C LYS A 138 0.20 8.26 -13.96
#